data_AF-A0A8S2GFZ4-F1
#
_entry.id   AF-A0A8S2GFZ4-F1
#
_cell.length_a   1.000
_cell.length_b   1.000
_cell.length_c   1.000
_cell.angle_alpha   90.00
_cell.angle_beta   90.00
_cell.angle_gamma   90.00
#
_symmetry.space_group_name_H-M   'P 1'
#
loop_
_entity.id
_entity.type
_entity.pdbx_description
1 polymer ?
#
loop_
_entity_poly.entity_id
_entity_poly.type
_entity_poly.pdbx_seq_one_letter_code
_entity_poly.pdbx_strand_id
1 'polypeptide(L)'
;MAQSSKRKKNLNDSADAPLADHQYLCSCNNPVNDNDNALACDGCERWYHIDCLKISLEIYQAFGILAEAKVHTNWLCPACVANPCVEKV
;
A
#
# COMPACT_ATOMS: atom_id res chain seq x y z
N MET A 1 4.07 26.26 48.16
CA MET A 1 3.47 24.96 47.81
C MET A 1 2.28 25.22 46.89
N ALA A 2 2.37 24.83 45.59
CA ALA A 2 1.26 24.68 44.62
C ALA A 2 1.90 24.17 43.30
N GLN A 3 1.98 22.85 43.07
CA GLN A 3 1.09 22.02 42.21
C GLN A 3 1.06 22.50 40.74
N SER A 4 1.85 21.93 39.82
CA SER A 4 1.61 20.70 39.01
C SER A 4 0.56 20.88 37.91
N SER A 5 0.95 20.73 36.62
CA SER A 5 0.37 19.72 35.69
C SER A 5 0.75 19.93 34.20
N LYS A 6 1.33 18.88 33.62
CA LYS A 6 1.52 18.57 32.19
C LYS A 6 0.20 18.66 31.39
N ARG A 7 0.26 19.09 30.10
CA ARG A 7 -0.52 18.61 28.90
C ARG A 7 -0.74 19.77 27.89
N LYS A 8 -0.61 19.67 26.56
CA LYS A 8 -0.43 18.56 25.60
C LYS A 8 0.41 19.07 24.41
N LYS A 9 1.39 18.29 23.96
CA LYS A 9 1.97 18.47 22.63
C LYS A 9 0.91 18.02 21.63
N ASN A 10 0.53 18.90 20.71
CA ASN A 10 -0.41 18.60 19.62
C ASN A 10 0.24 17.52 18.75
N LEU A 11 -0.43 16.38 18.66
CA LEU A 11 -0.01 15.23 17.89
C LEU A 11 -0.52 15.43 16.46
N ASN A 12 0.41 15.31 15.51
CA ASN A 12 0.16 14.87 14.14
C ASN A 12 -0.52 15.86 13.17
N ASP A 13 0.06 17.05 13.02
CA ASP A 13 0.05 17.75 11.74
C ASP A 13 1.45 17.59 11.12
N SER A 14 1.71 16.41 10.57
CA SER A 14 2.81 16.21 9.64
C SER A 14 2.21 15.53 8.42
N ALA A 15 1.31 16.28 7.79
CA ALA A 15 1.14 16.27 6.35
C ALA A 15 2.46 16.78 5.74
N ASP A 16 3.50 15.95 5.86
CA ASP A 16 4.75 16.10 5.14
C ASP A 16 4.39 15.83 3.68
N ALA A 17 4.24 16.92 2.95
CA ALA A 17 3.97 16.92 1.53
C ALA A 17 5.31 16.80 0.79
N PRO A 18 5.54 15.69 0.08
CA PRO A 18 6.27 15.74 -1.17
C PRO A 18 5.28 16.09 -2.29
N LEU A 19 5.45 17.29 -2.82
CA LEU A 19 4.83 17.78 -4.05
C LEU A 19 5.27 16.90 -5.24
N ALA A 20 4.29 16.40 -6.00
CA ALA A 20 4.38 15.80 -7.34
C ALA A 20 5.40 14.65 -7.49
N ASP A 21 4.96 13.42 -7.80
CA ASP A 21 4.79 13.01 -9.19
C ASP A 21 4.25 11.56 -9.17
N HIS A 22 3.12 11.28 -9.85
CA HIS A 22 2.46 9.96 -9.92
C HIS A 22 1.97 9.33 -8.59
N GLN A 23 0.91 9.90 -8.00
CA GLN A 23 0.28 9.32 -6.80
C GLN A 23 -0.50 8.03 -7.12
N TYR A 24 0.13 6.89 -6.88
CA TYR A 24 -0.60 5.64 -6.77
C TYR A 24 -1.31 5.59 -5.42
N LEU A 25 -2.64 5.52 -5.42
CA LEU A 25 -3.47 5.55 -4.22
C LEU A 25 -3.80 4.13 -3.76
N CYS A 26 -3.43 3.80 -2.52
CA CYS A 26 -3.85 2.56 -1.86
C CYS A 26 -5.29 2.70 -1.31
N SER A 27 -5.99 1.58 -1.08
CA SER A 27 -7.32 1.55 -0.44
C SER A 27 -7.37 2.11 0.99
N CYS A 28 -6.22 2.42 1.60
CA CYS A 28 -6.16 3.12 2.87
C CYS A 28 -6.28 4.66 2.76
N ASN A 29 -6.55 5.19 1.55
CA ASN A 29 -6.57 6.62 1.23
C ASN A 29 -5.23 7.36 1.42
N ASN A 30 -4.14 6.64 1.67
CA ASN A 30 -2.80 7.20 1.70
C ASN A 30 -2.10 7.01 0.35
N PRO A 31 -1.29 8.00 -0.09
CA PRO A 31 -0.45 7.84 -1.27
C PRO A 31 0.61 6.77 -1.01
N VAL A 32 0.88 5.96 -2.03
CA VAL A 32 2.01 5.02 -2.07
C VAL A 32 3.22 5.79 -2.59
N ASN A 33 4.30 5.82 -1.81
CA ASN A 33 5.56 6.42 -2.23
C ASN A 33 6.45 5.38 -2.94
N ASP A 34 7.43 5.81 -3.72
CA ASP A 34 8.41 4.94 -4.39
C ASP A 34 9.27 4.10 -3.42
N ASN A 35 9.47 4.59 -2.19
CA ASN A 35 10.15 3.85 -1.13
C ASN A 35 9.24 2.85 -0.39
N ASP A 36 7.92 2.91 -0.61
CA ASP A 36 6.98 1.99 0.03
C ASP A 36 6.88 0.68 -0.75
N ASN A 37 6.87 -0.44 -0.01
CA ASN A 37 6.63 -1.73 -0.62
C ASN A 37 5.14 -1.87 -0.99
N ALA A 38 4.86 -1.78 -2.27
CA ALA A 38 3.52 -1.94 -2.81
C ALA A 38 3.47 -2.95 -3.95
N LEU A 39 2.32 -3.60 -4.09
CA LEU A 39 2.02 -4.55 -5.15
C LEU A 39 0.96 -3.99 -6.07
N ALA A 40 1.19 -4.13 -7.37
CA ALA A 40 0.25 -3.77 -8.42
C ALA A 40 -0.68 -4.96 -8.73
N CYS A 41 -1.99 -4.72 -8.67
CA CYS A 41 -3.01 -5.71 -9.02
C CYS A 41 -3.14 -5.82 -10.53
N ASP A 42 -3.03 -7.02 -11.09
CA ASP A 42 -3.18 -7.27 -12.53
C ASP A 42 -4.64 -7.10 -13.01
N GLY A 43 -5.63 -7.24 -12.11
CA GLY A 43 -7.04 -7.12 -12.47
C GLY A 43 -7.60 -5.69 -12.47
N CYS A 44 -7.06 -4.79 -11.65
CA CYS A 44 -7.57 -3.41 -11.53
C CYS A 44 -6.48 -2.34 -11.64
N GLU A 45 -5.23 -2.75 -11.92
CA GLU A 45 -4.06 -1.90 -12.16
C GLU A 45 -3.81 -0.88 -11.04
N ARG A 46 -4.27 -1.20 -9.82
CA ARG A 46 -4.10 -0.39 -8.62
C ARG A 46 -2.96 -0.91 -7.76
N TRP A 47 -2.34 0.02 -7.04
CA TRP A 47 -1.26 -0.26 -6.12
C TRP A 47 -1.78 -0.37 -4.70
N TYR A 48 -1.22 -1.33 -3.97
CA TYR A 48 -1.61 -1.64 -2.62
C TYR A 48 -0.38 -1.86 -1.76
N HIS A 49 -0.31 -1.19 -0.61
CA HIS A 49 0.75 -1.45 0.36
C HIS A 49 0.69 -2.91 0.82
N ILE A 50 1.85 -3.56 0.92
CA ILE A 50 1.92 -4.93 1.45
C ILE A 50 1.38 -5.03 2.87
N ASP A 51 1.53 -3.96 3.69
CA ASP A 51 0.97 -3.90 5.04
C ASP A 51 -0.57 -3.85 5.07
N CYS A 52 -1.16 -3.13 4.11
CA CYS A 52 -2.61 -3.05 3.94
C CYS A 52 -3.20 -4.41 3.52
N LEU A 53 -2.43 -5.18 2.73
CA LEU A 53 -2.80 -6.51 2.28
C LEU A 53 -2.45 -7.63 3.28
N LYS A 54 -1.75 -7.30 4.38
CA LYS A 54 -1.20 -8.27 5.33
C LYS A 54 -0.28 -9.29 4.69
N ILE A 55 0.45 -8.85 3.67
CA ILE A 55 1.50 -9.61 3.03
C ILE A 55 2.81 -9.29 3.75
N SER A 56 3.52 -10.32 4.21
CA SER A 56 4.83 -10.16 4.82
C SER A 56 5.88 -9.78 3.78
N LEU A 57 6.94 -9.09 4.22
CA LEU A 57 8.06 -8.73 3.36
C LEU A 57 8.68 -9.95 2.66
N GLU A 58 8.66 -11.10 3.32
CA GLU A 58 9.16 -12.37 2.80
C GLU A 58 8.39 -12.82 1.54
N ILE A 59 7.06 -12.70 1.56
CA ILE A 59 6.22 -12.99 0.40
C ILE A 59 6.45 -11.97 -0.71
N TYR A 60 6.56 -10.68 -0.37
CA TYR A 60 6.87 -9.62 -1.35
C TYR A 60 8.20 -9.86 -2.08
N GLN A 61 9.23 -10.25 -1.34
CA GLN A 61 10.53 -10.61 -1.90
C GLN A 61 10.45 -11.85 -2.79
N ALA A 62 9.67 -12.86 -2.39
CA ALA A 62 9.44 -14.04 -3.22
C ALA A 62 8.80 -13.67 -4.56
N PHE A 63 7.83 -12.74 -4.58
CA PHE A 63 7.27 -12.22 -5.85
C PHE A 63 8.31 -11.50 -6.71
N GLY A 64 9.22 -10.73 -6.11
CA GLY A 64 10.34 -10.10 -6.85
C GLY A 64 11.27 -11.11 -7.51
N ILE A 65 11.58 -12.22 -6.83
CA ILE A 65 12.40 -13.31 -7.39
C ILE A 65 11.68 -14.01 -8.55
N LEU A 66 10.36 -14.24 -8.41
CA LEU A 66 9.56 -14.85 -9.47
C LEU A 66 9.50 -13.96 -10.72
N ALA A 67 9.44 -12.63 -10.55
CA ALA A 67 9.50 -11.67 -11.64
C ALA A 67 10.85 -11.73 -12.39
N GLU A 68 11.98 -11.78 -11.67
CA GLU A 68 13.32 -11.95 -12.27
C GLU A 68 13.43 -13.29 -13.03
N ALA A 69 12.81 -14.35 -12.50
CA ALA A 69 12.74 -15.66 -13.15
C ALA A 69 11.78 -15.70 -14.36
N LYS A 70 11.25 -14.55 -14.81
CA LYS A 70 10.24 -14.43 -15.89
C LYS A 70 8.99 -15.26 -15.66
N VAL A 71 8.68 -15.58 -14.41
CA VAL A 71 7.42 -16.20 -14.04
C VAL A 71 6.41 -15.08 -13.90
N HIS A 72 5.58 -14.89 -14.93
CA HIS A 72 4.43 -14.00 -14.86
C HIS A 72 3.48 -14.52 -13.77
N THR A 73 3.57 -13.93 -12.57
CA THR A 73 2.66 -14.22 -11.47
C THR A 73 1.55 -13.19 -11.47
N ASN A 74 0.33 -13.64 -11.77
CA ASN A 74 -0.85 -12.78 -11.72
C ASN A 74 -1.22 -12.53 -10.27
N TRP A 75 -0.82 -11.38 -9.71
CA TRP A 75 -1.26 -10.99 -8.38
C TRP A 75 -2.58 -10.22 -8.48
N LEU A 76 -3.58 -10.68 -7.73
CA LEU A 76 -4.90 -10.06 -7.65
C LEU A 76 -5.14 -9.57 -6.23
N CYS A 77 -5.66 -8.35 -6.11
CA CYS A 77 -6.04 -7.78 -4.82
C CYS A 77 -7.27 -8.51 -4.25
N PRO A 78 -7.51 -8.46 -2.93
CA PRO A 78 -8.63 -9.16 -2.30
C PRO A 78 -9.98 -8.72 -2.85
N ALA A 79 -10.12 -7.48 -3.35
CA ALA A 79 -11.34 -7.03 -4.02
C ALA A 79 -11.55 -7.75 -5.35
N CYS A 80 -10.51 -7.94 -6.17
CA CYS A 80 -10.58 -8.69 -7.43
C CYS A 80 -10.73 -10.20 -7.21
N VAL A 81 -10.20 -10.74 -6.10
CA VAL A 81 -10.39 -12.15 -5.74
C VAL A 81 -11.81 -12.39 -5.22
N ALA A 82 -12.33 -11.51 -4.36
CA ALA A 82 -13.67 -11.63 -3.78
C ALA A 82 -14.76 -11.28 -4.80
N ASN A 83 -14.50 -10.30 -5.65
CA ASN A 83 -15.37 -9.84 -6.71
C ASN A 83 -14.52 -9.85 -8.00
N PRO A 84 -14.39 -11.01 -8.67
CA PRO A 84 -13.76 -11.02 -9.99
C PRO A 84 -14.49 -9.97 -10.83
N CYS A 85 -13.75 -9.02 -11.40
CA CYS A 85 -14.31 -7.98 -12.26
C CYS A 85 -15.04 -8.66 -13.43
N VAL A 86 -16.31 -8.92 -13.25
CA VAL A 86 -17.18 -9.56 -14.23
C VAL A 86 -17.71 -8.48 -15.17
N GLU A 87 -16.87 -8.03 -16.10
CA GLU A 87 -17.42 -7.73 -17.41
C GLU A 87 -17.09 -8.90 -18.33
N LYS A 88 -18.11 -9.76 -18.45
CA LYS A 88 -18.23 -10.78 -19.47
C LYS A 88 -18.36 -10.04 -20.82
N VAL A 89 -17.51 -10.39 -21.78
CA VAL A 89 -17.89 -10.41 -23.21
C VAL A 89 -17.26 -11.62 -23.87
#